data_AF-A0A0Q5NJP7-F1
#
_entry.id   AF-A0A0Q5NJP7-F1
#
_cell.length_a   1.000
_cell.length_b   1.000
_cell.length_c   1.000
_cell.angle_alpha   90.00
_cell.angle_beta   90.00
_cell.angle_gamma   90.00
#
_symmetry.space_group_name_H-M   'P 1'
#
loop_
_entity.id
_entity.type
_entity.pdbx_description
1 polymer ?
#
loop_
_entity_poly.entity_id
_entity_poly.type
_entity_poly.pdbx_seq_one_letter_code
_entity_poly.pdbx_strand_id
1 'polypeptide(L)'
;MGNGTNFYLEERTFLVAQSVRSYCKLVTHNVINVQDIKQVVRSSGSVAANYIEANEALSKADFIYRIKICRKEAKKQNYGLA
;
A
#
# COMPACT_ATOMS: atom_id res chain seq x y z
N MET A 1 0.06 0.65 -32.26
CA MET A 1 0.83 0.80 -31.01
C MET A 1 -0.10 1.37 -29.97
N GLY A 2 -0.58 0.55 -29.03
CA GLY A 2 -1.52 1.01 -28.02
C GLY A 2 -0.82 1.95 -27.04
N ASN A 3 -1.30 3.19 -26.91
CA ASN A 3 -0.94 4.10 -25.82
C ASN A 3 -1.57 3.60 -24.51
N GLY A 4 -1.16 2.40 -24.07
CA GLY A 4 -1.50 1.88 -22.76
C GLY A 4 -0.50 2.44 -21.78
N THR A 5 -0.86 3.51 -21.07
CA THR A 5 -0.21 3.88 -19.82
C THR A 5 -0.30 2.67 -18.88
N ASN A 6 0.72 1.83 -18.92
CA ASN A 6 0.86 0.68 -18.04
C ASN A 6 1.16 1.26 -16.66
N PHE A 7 0.11 1.55 -15.90
CA PHE A 7 0.23 2.04 -14.54
C PHE A 7 0.77 0.87 -13.71
N TYR A 8 2.10 0.76 -13.60
CA TYR A 8 2.78 -0.22 -12.73
C TYR A 8 2.44 0.10 -11.27
N LEU A 9 1.23 -0.25 -10.85
CA LEU A 9 0.73 0.01 -9.51
C LEU A 9 1.53 -0.82 -8.48
N GLU A 10 2.03 -1.97 -8.89
CA GLU A 10 2.99 -2.80 -8.15
C GLU A 10 4.26 -2.01 -7.80
N GLU A 11 4.91 -1.40 -8.80
CA GLU A 11 6.11 -0.58 -8.58
C GLU A 11 5.81 0.63 -7.71
N ARG A 12 4.69 1.32 -7.96
CA ARG A 12 4.31 2.50 -7.16
C ARG A 12 4.00 2.16 -5.71
N THR A 13 3.31 1.06 -5.45
CA THR A 13 2.98 0.61 -4.08
C THR A 13 4.22 0.10 -3.36
N PHE A 14 5.14 -0.55 -4.08
CA PHE A 14 6.45 -0.91 -3.56
C PHE A 14 7.28 0.32 -3.15
N LEU A 15 7.38 1.34 -4.01
CA LEU A 15 8.12 2.57 -3.73
C LEU A 15 7.57 3.33 -2.51
N VAL A 16 6.24 3.36 -2.33
CA VAL A 16 5.61 3.93 -1.13
C VAL A 16 6.00 3.14 0.12
N ALA A 17 5.88 1.81 0.10
CA ALA A 17 6.26 0.98 1.24
C ALA A 17 7.76 1.11 1.58
N GLN A 18 8.62 1.23 0.57
CA GLN A 18 10.05 1.46 0.74
C GLN A 18 10.34 2.85 1.35
N SER A 19 9.65 3.88 0.86
CA SER A 19 9.80 5.26 1.37
C SER A 19 9.34 5.36 2.83
N VAL A 20 8.21 4.74 3.16
CA VAL A 20 7.71 4.66 4.54
C VAL A 20 8.72 3.98 5.47
N ARG A 21 9.26 2.81 5.08
CA ARG A 21 10.29 2.13 5.88
C ARG A 21 11.54 2.96 6.05
N SER A 22 11.96 3.67 5.00
CA SER A 22 13.13 4.54 5.05
C SER A 22 12.90 5.74 5.98
N TYR A 23 11.72 6.34 5.94
CA TYR A 23 11.32 7.40 6.87
C TYR A 23 11.27 6.92 8.32
N CYS A 24 10.65 5.77 8.60
CA CYS A 24 10.57 5.22 9.95
C CYS A 24 11.95 4.93 10.58
N LYS A 25 12.99 4.65 9.77
CA LYS A 25 14.36 4.49 10.27
C LYS A 25 14.99 5.78 10.77
N LEU A 26 14.53 6.93 10.29
CA LEU A 26 15.01 8.26 10.70
C LEU A 26 14.31 8.77 11.96
N VAL A 27 13.15 8.20 12.31
CA VAL A 27 12.36 8.61 13.47
C VAL A 27 12.98 8.06 14.76
N THR A 28 13.12 8.92 15.76
CA THR A 28 13.60 8.53 17.10
C THR A 28 12.67 7.50 17.70
N HIS A 29 13.22 6.38 18.17
CA HIS A 29 12.44 5.31 18.79
C HIS A 29 12.10 5.69 20.24
N ASN A 30 10.86 6.11 20.45
CA ASN A 30 10.27 6.30 21.78
C ASN A 30 8.96 5.49 21.87
N VAL A 31 8.38 5.42 23.07
CA VAL A 31 7.20 4.57 23.34
C VAL A 31 6.01 4.90 22.42
N ILE A 32 5.83 6.18 22.08
CA ILE A 32 4.75 6.66 21.19
C ILE A 32 5.07 6.25 19.75
N ASN A 33 6.25 6.65 19.26
CA ASN A 33 6.69 6.43 17.89
C ASN A 33 6.77 4.94 17.52
N VAL A 34 7.08 4.05 18.47
CA VAL A 34 7.15 2.61 18.21
C VAL A 34 5.79 2.05 17.78
N GLN A 35 4.68 2.53 18.34
CA GLN A 35 3.34 2.09 17.94
C GLN A 35 2.96 2.66 16.57
N ASP A 36 3.24 3.95 16.35
CA ASP A 36 2.96 4.62 15.09
C ASP A 36 3.76 4.01 13.93
N ILE A 37 5.06 3.76 14.14
CA ILE A 37 5.92 3.08 13.17
C ILE A 37 5.36 1.71 12.81
N LYS A 38 4.93 0.91 13.80
CA LYS A 38 4.32 -0.40 13.54
C LYS A 38 3.05 -0.27 12.69
N GLN A 39 2.17 0.67 13.01
CA GLN A 39 0.92 0.87 12.26
C GLN A 39 1.17 1.36 10.83
N VAL A 40 2.07 2.33 10.65
CA VAL A 40 2.38 2.93 9.35
C VAL A 40 3.14 1.95 8.45
N VAL A 41 4.10 1.18 8.98
CA VAL A 41 4.76 0.13 8.20
C VAL A 41 3.77 -0.96 7.78
N ARG A 42 2.88 -1.40 8.68
CA ARG A 42 1.88 -2.42 8.36
C ARG A 42 0.88 -1.94 7.31
N SER A 43 0.38 -0.71 7.43
CA SER A 43 -0.56 -0.16 6.46
C SER A 43 0.12 0.07 5.10
N SER A 44 1.38 0.52 5.06
CA SER A 44 2.14 0.71 3.81
C SER A 44 2.27 -0.56 2.98
N GLY A 45 2.48 -1.71 3.62
CA GLY A 45 2.58 -3.00 2.93
C GLY A 45 1.23 -3.58 2.48
N SER A 46 0.12 -3.19 3.10
CA SER A 46 -1.19 -3.79 2.79
C SER A 46 -1.69 -3.44 1.40
N VAL A 47 -1.37 -2.24 0.88
CA VAL A 47 -1.79 -1.82 -0.47
C VAL A 47 -1.11 -2.67 -1.55
N ALA A 48 0.20 -2.90 -1.40
CA ALA A 48 0.96 -3.78 -2.31
C ALA A 48 0.45 -5.23 -2.23
N ALA A 49 0.25 -5.76 -1.01
CA ALA A 49 -0.26 -7.12 -0.82
C ALA A 49 -1.65 -7.32 -1.45
N ASN A 50 -2.59 -6.39 -1.24
CA ASN A 50 -3.93 -6.46 -1.85
C ASN A 50 -3.90 -6.35 -3.38
N TYR A 51 -2.91 -5.66 -3.95
CA TYR A 51 -2.77 -5.55 -5.40
C TYR A 51 -2.17 -6.82 -6.02
N ILE A 52 -1.15 -7.41 -5.40
CA ILE A 52 -0.59 -8.71 -5.79
C ILE A 52 -1.67 -9.79 -5.73
N GLU A 53 -2.43 -9.83 -4.64
CA GLU A 53 -3.58 -10.73 -4.49
C GLU A 53 -4.66 -10.50 -5.55
N ALA A 54 -4.87 -9.26 -6.00
CA ALA A 54 -5.79 -8.99 -7.09
C ALA A 54 -5.25 -9.54 -8.42
N ASN A 55 -3.94 -9.43 -8.68
CA ASN A 55 -3.31 -9.99 -9.88
C ASN A 55 -3.39 -11.52 -9.94
N GLU A 56 -3.45 -12.20 -8.79
CA GLU A 56 -3.63 -13.65 -8.68
C GLU A 56 -5.12 -14.09 -8.62
N ALA A 57 -6.06 -13.20 -8.94
CA ALA A 57 -7.48 -13.48 -8.82
C ALA A 57 -7.96 -14.67 -9.69
N LEU A 58 -8.78 -15.53 -9.07
CA LEU A 58 -9.32 -16.74 -9.72
C LEU A 58 -10.44 -16.43 -10.72
N SER A 59 -10.99 -15.22 -10.68
CA SER A 59 -12.04 -14.75 -11.60
C SER A 59 -12.07 -13.23 -11.70
N LYS A 60 -12.76 -12.70 -12.72
CA LYS A 60 -12.97 -11.24 -12.88
C LYS A 60 -13.75 -10.62 -11.71
N ALA A 61 -14.66 -11.36 -11.09
CA ALA A 61 -15.40 -10.90 -9.91
C ALA A 61 -14.49 -10.77 -8.68
N ASP A 62 -13.60 -11.76 -8.48
CA ASP A 62 -12.60 -11.75 -7.41
C ASP A 62 -11.60 -10.59 -7.60
N PHE A 63 -11.12 -10.37 -8.83
CA PHE A 63 -10.27 -9.23 -9.17
C PHE A 63 -10.90 -7.89 -8.75
N ILE A 64 -12.17 -7.66 -9.14
CA ILE A 64 -12.88 -6.41 -8.82
C ILE A 64 -13.05 -6.24 -7.31
N TYR A 65 -13.33 -7.33 -6.59
CA TYR A 65 -13.47 -7.30 -5.13
C TYR A 65 -12.14 -6.91 -4.45
N ARG A 66 -11.03 -7.55 -4.82
CA ARG A 66 -9.69 -7.27 -4.26
C ARG A 66 -9.19 -5.86 -4.59
N ILE A 67 -9.40 -5.39 -5.81
CA ILE A 67 -9.07 -4.00 -6.19
C ILE A 67 -9.90 -2.98 -5.39
N LYS A 68 -11.16 -3.27 -5.05
CA LYS A 68 -11.96 -2.39 -4.16
C LYS A 68 -11.37 -2.33 -2.75
N ILE A 69 -10.84 -3.43 -2.22
CA ILE A 69 -10.15 -3.46 -0.92
C ILE A 69 -8.85 -2.65 -1.00
N CYS A 70 -8.02 -2.89 -2.01
CA CYS A 70 -6.79 -2.13 -2.25
C CYS A 70 -7.06 -0.61 -2.26
N ARG A 71 -8.11 -0.17 -2.96
CA ARG A 71 -8.54 1.24 -2.99
C ARG A 71 -9.02 1.76 -1.62
N LYS A 72 -9.73 0.94 -0.84
CA LYS A 72 -10.20 1.31 0.50
C LYS A 72 -9.02 1.54 1.44
N GLU A 73 -8.01 0.66 1.40
CA GLU A 73 -6.80 0.77 2.23
C GLU A 73 -5.92 1.96 1.83
N ALA A 74 -5.73 2.18 0.52
CA ALA A 74 -5.02 3.37 0.02
C ALA A 74 -5.69 4.68 0.47
N LYS A 75 -7.03 4.74 0.50
CA LYS A 75 -7.75 5.93 1.01
C LYS A 75 -7.58 6.14 2.51
N LYS A 76 -7.50 5.07 3.30
CA LYS A 76 -7.28 5.18 4.76
C LYS A 76 -5.91 5.77 5.08
N GLN A 77 -4.88 5.47 4.28
CA GLN A 77 -3.56 6.07 4.45
C GLN A 77 -3.57 7.60 4.27
N ASN A 78 -4.33 8.11 3.31
CA ASN A 78 -4.46 9.56 3.10
C ASN A 78 -5.21 10.27 4.24
N TYR A 79 -6.17 9.60 4.88
CA TYR A 79 -6.94 10.19 5.98
C TYR A 79 -6.19 10.22 7.32
N GLY A 80 -5.19 9.36 7.51
CA GLY A 80 -4.38 9.31 8.74
C GLY A 80 -3.23 10.32 8.82
N LEU A 81 -3.11 11.22 7.83
CA LEU A 81 -2.07 12.26 7.75
C LEU A 81 -2.64 13.68 7.90
N ALA A 82 -3.83 13.83 8.50
CA ALA A 82 -4.44 15.12 8.86
C ALA A 82 -4.46 15.32 10.38
#